data_AF-A0A5E4D1S6-F1
#
_entry.id   AF-A0A5E4D1S6-F1
#
_cell.length_a   1.000
_cell.length_b   1.000
_cell.length_c   1.000
_cell.angle_alpha   90.00
_cell.angle_beta   90.00
_cell.angle_gamma   90.00
#
_symmetry.space_group_name_H-M   'P 1'
#
loop_
_entity.id
_entity.type
_entity.pdbx_description
1 polymer ?
#
loop_
_entity_poly.entity_id
_entity_poly.type
_entity_poly.pdbx_seq_one_letter_code
_entity_poly.pdbx_strand_id
1 'polypeptide(L)' 'MADRTAPSCQLRLEWVYGYRGHQCRNNLYYTAGKEVVYFVAGVGVVYNTREHSQKFFLGHNDDII' A
#
# COMPACT_ATOMS: atom_id res chain seq x y z
N MET A 1 37.03 -4.39 -11.75
CA MET A 1 36.33 -3.66 -10.65
C MET A 1 34.87 -3.60 -11.06
N ALA A 2 33.93 -3.98 -10.18
CA ALA A 2 32.51 -3.88 -10.49
C ALA A 2 32.10 -2.41 -10.52
N ASP A 3 31.35 -2.02 -11.54
CA ASP A 3 30.75 -0.69 -11.67
C ASP A 3 29.81 -0.43 -10.48
N ARG A 4 29.92 0.76 -9.87
CA ARG A 4 29.18 1.17 -8.67
C ARG A 4 28.09 2.21 -8.98
N THR A 5 27.81 2.48 -10.26
CA THR A 5 26.72 3.36 -10.64
C THR A 5 25.36 2.76 -10.27
N ALA A 6 24.38 3.62 -10.03
CA ALA A 6 23.01 3.19 -9.76
C ALA A 6 22.44 2.40 -10.97
N PRO A 7 21.57 1.40 -10.74
CA PRO A 7 20.83 0.74 -11.81
C PRO A 7 20.02 1.74 -12.62
N SER A 8 19.87 1.49 -13.93
CA SER A 8 19.02 2.32 -14.81
C SER A 8 17.53 2.08 -14.61
N CYS A 9 17.14 1.07 -13.84
CA CYS A 9 15.77 0.70 -13.55
C CYS A 9 15.34 1.14 -12.14
N GLN A 10 14.02 1.23 -11.94
CA GLN A 10 13.41 1.58 -10.67
C GLN A 10 12.41 0.51 -10.25
N LEU A 11 12.24 0.35 -8.94
CA LEU A 11 11.21 -0.49 -8.36
C LEU A 11 9.92 0.32 -8.20
N ARG A 12 8.79 -0.35 -8.44
CA ARG A 12 7.46 0.19 -8.14
C ARG A 12 6.73 -0.82 -7.29
N LEU A 13 6.09 -0.35 -6.23
CA LEU A 13 5.24 -1.19 -5.40
C LEU A 13 4.10 -1.77 -6.26
N GLU A 14 4.02 -3.09 -6.29
CA GLU A 14 3.00 -3.82 -7.07
C GLU A 14 1.82 -4.24 -6.19
N TRP A 15 2.11 -4.77 -5.00
CA TRP A 15 1.09 -5.31 -4.11
C TRP A 15 1.51 -5.23 -2.65
N VAL A 16 0.52 -5.01 -1.77
CA VAL A 16 0.65 -5.13 -0.32
C VAL A 16 -0.21 -6.30 0.14
N TYR A 17 0.43 -7.27 0.79
CA TYR A 17 -0.24 -8.40 1.42
C TYR A 17 -0.44 -8.14 2.92
N GLY A 18 -1.60 -8.55 3.42
CA GLY A 18 -1.96 -8.44 4.84
C GLY A 18 -2.96 -7.33 5.14
N TYR A 19 -3.47 -7.34 6.37
CA TYR A 19 -4.37 -6.33 6.93
C TYR A 19 -4.08 -6.19 8.43
N ARG A 20 -3.93 -4.96 8.93
CA ARG A 20 -3.64 -4.67 10.35
C ARG A 20 -4.91 -4.75 11.20
N GLY A 21 -5.54 -5.92 11.26
CA GLY A 21 -6.78 -6.15 12.02
C GLY A 21 -6.59 -6.48 13.50
N HIS A 22 -5.40 -6.99 13.89
CA HIS A 22 -5.17 -7.43 15.27
C HIS A 22 -5.08 -6.25 16.25
N GLN A 23 -4.34 -5.19 15.89
CA GLN A 23 -4.00 -4.08 16.80
C GLN A 23 -4.77 -2.78 16.51
N CYS A 24 -5.36 -2.63 15.33
CA CYS A 24 -6.10 -1.43 14.95
C CYS A 24 -7.61 -1.71 14.84
N ARG A 25 -8.40 -0.64 14.95
CA ARG A 25 -9.85 -0.60 14.75
C ARG A 25 -10.15 0.61 13.87
N ASN A 26 -11.37 0.70 13.32
CA ASN A 26 -11.79 1.82 12.48
C ASN A 26 -10.78 2.12 11.35
N ASN A 27 -10.35 1.06 10.66
CA ASN A 27 -9.31 1.14 9.63
C ASN A 27 -9.66 0.35 8.36
N LEU A 28 -10.96 0.10 8.16
CA LEU A 28 -11.49 -0.59 6.98
C LEU A 28 -12.76 0.13 6.53
N TYR A 29 -12.71 0.69 5.32
CA TYR A 29 -13.78 1.52 4.77
C TYR A 29 -14.04 1.18 3.30
N TYR A 30 -15.17 1.66 2.79
CA TYR A 30 -15.46 1.66 1.35
C TYR A 30 -15.50 3.09 0.81
N THR A 31 -14.91 3.31 -0.36
CA THR A 31 -15.12 4.55 -1.11
C THR A 31 -16.53 4.58 -1.72
N ALA A 32 -16.97 5.74 -2.20
CA ALA A 32 -18.20 5.83 -3.01
C ALA A 32 -18.15 4.93 -4.27
N GLY A 33 -16.94 4.66 -4.78
CA GLY A 33 -16.69 3.72 -5.87
C GLY A 33 -16.70 2.24 -5.47
N LYS A 34 -16.97 1.92 -4.19
CA LYS A 34 -16.92 0.56 -3.62
C LYS A 34 -15.53 -0.07 -3.64
N GLU A 35 -14.47 0.73 -3.66
CA GLU A 35 -13.09 0.27 -3.42
C GLU A 35 -12.88 0.11 -1.91
N VAL A 36 -12.12 -0.92 -1.51
CA VAL A 36 -11.79 -1.19 -0.10
C VAL A 36 -10.60 -0.31 0.31
N VAL A 37 -10.72 0.42 1.41
CA VAL A 37 -9.66 1.28 1.93
C VAL A 37 -9.20 0.78 3.29
N TYR A 38 -7.89 0.54 3.43
CA TYR A 38 -7.26 0.11 4.67
C TYR A 38 -5.78 0.50 4.66
N PHE A 39 -5.04 0.16 5.72
CA PHE A 39 -3.59 0.36 5.78
C PHE A 39 -2.84 -0.83 6.36
N VAL A 40 -1.56 -0.93 5.98
CA VAL A 40 -0.57 -1.88 6.51
C VAL A 40 0.78 -1.16 6.58
N ALA A 41 1.47 -1.26 7.72
CA ALA A 41 2.68 -0.47 7.99
C ALA A 41 2.43 1.03 7.73
N GLY A 42 3.35 1.73 7.05
CA GLY A 42 3.19 3.11 6.61
C GLY A 42 2.43 3.32 5.30
N VAL A 43 1.74 2.31 4.76
CA VAL A 43 1.11 2.37 3.42
C VAL A 43 -0.41 2.39 3.53
N GLY A 44 -1.02 3.44 2.97
CA GLY A 44 -2.46 3.46 2.71
C GLY A 44 -2.78 2.70 1.43
N VAL A 45 -3.77 1.81 1.46
CA VAL A 45 -4.16 0.95 0.34
C VAL A 45 -5.60 1.25 -0.07
N VAL A 46 -5.81 1.53 -1.35
CA VAL A 46 -7.13 1.53 -1.99
C VAL A 46 -7.18 0.33 -2.93
N TYR A 47 -7.97 -0.67 -2.58
CA TYR A 47 -8.08 -1.94 -3.31
C TYR A 47 -9.39 -2.00 -4.09
N ASN A 48 -9.28 -2.08 -5.42
CA ASN A 48 -10.41 -2.38 -6.30
C ASN A 48 -10.53 -3.90 -6.47
N THR A 49 -11.56 -4.48 -5.84
CA THR A 49 -11.81 -5.93 -5.88
C THR A 49 -12.30 -6.44 -7.23
N ARG A 50 -12.84 -5.56 -8.10
CA ARG A 50 -13.37 -5.95 -9.42
C ARG A 50 -12.26 -6.07 -10.45
N GLU A 51 -11.35 -5.10 -10.45
CA GLU A 51 -10.20 -5.06 -11.37
C GLU A 51 -8.98 -5.79 -10.81
N HIS A 52 -9.04 -6.19 -9.54
CA HIS A 52 -7.93 -6.78 -8.81
C HIS A 52 -6.67 -5.89 -8.87
N SER A 53 -6.84 -4.62 -8.50
CA SER A 53 -5.78 -3.62 -8.56
C SER A 53 -5.69 -2.82 -7.25
N GLN A 54 -4.47 -2.45 -6.87
CA GLN A 54 -4.19 -1.63 -5.68
C GLN A 54 -3.60 -0.28 -6.08
N LYS A 55 -4.05 0.78 -5.39
CA LYS A 55 -3.42 2.09 -5.40
C LYS A 55 -2.85 2.37 -4.01
N PHE A 56 -1.71 3.05 -3.96
CA PHE A 56 -0.96 3.24 -2.73
C PHE A 56 -0.80 4.72 -2.39
N PHE A 57 -0.99 5.05 -1.12
CA PHE A 57 -0.60 6.33 -0.54
C PHE A 57 0.65 6.13 0.33
N LEU A 58 1.76 6.77 -0.07
CA LEU A 58 3.10 6.62 0.52
C LEU A 58 3.55 7.89 1.28
N GLY A 59 2.60 8.67 1.81
CA GLY A 59 2.90 9.93 2.48
C GLY A 59 3.40 9.80 3.93
N HIS A 60 3.30 8.61 4.53
CA HIS A 60 3.77 8.36 5.89
C HIS A 60 5.20 7.84 5.88
N ASN A 61 5.99 8.29 6.86
CA ASN A 61 7.37 7.86 7.08
C ASN A 61 7.49 6.81 8.20
N ASP A 62 6.38 6.43 8.83
CA ASP A 62 6.27 5.43 9.88
C ASP A 62 4.88 4.76 9.83
N ASP A 63 4.59 3.85 10.75
CA ASP A 63 3.32 3.13 10.87
C ASP A 63 2.10 4.05 10.95
N ILE A 64 1.05 3.74 10.19
CA ILE A 64 -0.28 4.36 10.32
C ILE A 64 -1.00 3.75 11.55
N ILE A 65 -1.58 4.59 12.42
CA ILE A 65 -2.26 4.22 13.68
C ILE A 65 -3.79 4.28 13.59
#